data_AF-A0A945ASS9-F1
#
_entry.id   AF-A0A945ASS9-F1
#
_cell.length_a   1.000
_cell.length_b   1.000
_cell.length_c   1.000
_cell.angle_alpha   90.00
_cell.angle_beta   90.00
_cell.angle_gamma   90.00
#
_symmetry.space_group_name_H-M   'P 1'
#
loop_
_entity.id
_entity.type
_entity.pdbx_description
1 polymer ?
#
loop_
_entity_poly.entity_id
_entity_poly.type
_entity_poly.pdbx_seq_one_letter_code
_entity_poly.pdbx_strand_id
1 'polypeptide(L)'
;IETLEAFDRMLAEPQQWLGGFDLPFGQPRTLIEHEGWPTQWDTFVEFFCKQSREHLRNTFRQWCDSRPAGNKFAWRKTDKLSGSSPAMRWTNPPVAWMMHAGIQRMLHAGLAFPAHRYPHKRTHIKRIALEAYPGFTARKITRDSYKSDSPAKQTRERQYQRELILDALSAGQAGLTIRFEADRQWRKRIIADARGDFLDAVLCSLQAGHAALQRNFGLPRTLDTLEGWIASVPVR
;
A
#
# COMPACT_ATOMS: atom_id res chain seq x y z
N ILE A 1 -12.08 -6.47 -9.18
CA ILE A 1 -11.12 -7.60 -9.24
C ILE A 1 -11.32 -8.37 -7.95
N GLU A 2 -11.76 -9.63 -8.03
CA GLU A 2 -12.20 -10.38 -6.85
C GLU A 2 -11.33 -11.61 -6.55
N THR A 3 -10.42 -11.98 -7.46
CA THR A 3 -9.51 -13.11 -7.29
C THR A 3 -8.08 -12.75 -7.67
N LEU A 4 -7.11 -13.55 -7.21
CA LEU A 4 -5.70 -13.36 -7.56
C LEU A 4 -5.45 -13.60 -9.06
N GLU A 5 -6.17 -14.51 -9.69
CA GLU A 5 -6.07 -14.76 -11.13
C GLU A 5 -6.62 -13.57 -11.93
N ALA A 6 -7.71 -12.95 -11.46
CA ALA A 6 -8.21 -11.71 -12.06
C ALA A 6 -7.22 -10.55 -11.90
N PHE A 7 -6.51 -10.51 -10.77
CA PHE A 7 -5.43 -9.55 -10.54
C PHE A 7 -4.25 -9.78 -11.48
N ASP A 8 -3.79 -11.02 -11.65
CA ASP A 8 -2.72 -11.36 -12.62
C ASP A 8 -3.08 -10.93 -14.04
N ARG A 9 -4.34 -11.16 -14.47
CA ARG A 9 -4.81 -10.73 -15.79
C ARG A 9 -4.74 -9.22 -15.94
N MET A 10 -5.23 -8.46 -14.97
CA MET A 10 -5.15 -6.99 -14.98
C MET A 10 -3.71 -6.49 -15.05
N LEU A 11 -2.80 -7.12 -14.28
CA LEU A 11 -1.38 -6.78 -14.28
C LEU A 11 -0.72 -7.01 -15.64
N ALA A 12 -1.14 -8.04 -16.37
CA ALA A 12 -0.60 -8.42 -17.67
C ALA A 12 -1.11 -7.55 -18.84
N GLU A 13 -2.20 -6.80 -18.67
CA GLU A 13 -2.80 -6.00 -19.75
C GLU A 13 -1.77 -5.03 -20.38
N PRO A 14 -1.64 -5.01 -21.72
CA PRO A 14 -0.58 -4.29 -22.44
C PRO A 14 -0.84 -2.78 -22.55
N GLN A 15 -1.32 -2.17 -21.47
CA GLN A 15 -1.65 -0.76 -21.37
C GLN A 15 -0.54 0.02 -20.65
N GLN A 16 -0.49 1.33 -20.88
CA GLN A 16 0.34 2.22 -20.09
C GLN A 16 -0.46 2.76 -18.91
N TRP A 17 0.02 2.52 -17.69
CA TRP A 17 -0.66 2.98 -16.49
C TRP A 17 0.29 3.14 -15.30
N LEU A 18 -0.17 3.91 -14.32
CA LEU A 18 0.44 4.05 -13.02
C LEU A 18 -0.61 3.70 -11.96
N GLY A 19 -0.26 2.83 -11.02
CA GLY A 19 -1.17 2.31 -10.02
C GLY A 19 -0.62 2.50 -8.60
N GLY A 20 -1.52 2.85 -7.68
CA GLY A 20 -1.28 2.78 -6.24
C GLY A 20 -1.84 1.47 -5.69
N PHE A 21 -1.02 0.73 -4.94
CA PHE A 21 -1.39 -0.58 -4.41
C PHE A 21 -1.35 -0.55 -2.87
N ASP A 22 -2.47 -0.86 -2.23
CA ASP A 22 -2.57 -0.95 -0.77
C ASP A 22 -1.98 -2.28 -0.27
N LEU A 23 -0.67 -2.45 -0.41
CA LEU A 23 0.10 -3.55 0.17
C LEU A 23 1.57 -3.15 0.31
N PRO A 24 2.30 -3.64 1.32
CA PRO A 24 3.73 -3.35 1.43
C PRO A 24 4.53 -3.93 0.26
N PHE A 25 5.47 -3.17 -0.28
CA PHE A 25 6.39 -3.66 -1.32
C PHE A 25 7.73 -4.15 -0.75
N GLY A 26 7.98 -3.93 0.54
CA GLY A 26 9.17 -4.39 1.24
C GLY A 26 8.88 -4.69 2.71
N GLN A 27 9.89 -5.23 3.41
CA GLN A 27 9.87 -5.45 4.85
C GLN A 27 10.87 -4.51 5.55
N PRO A 28 10.79 -4.34 6.88
CA PRO A 28 11.78 -3.57 7.63
C PRO A 28 13.19 -4.12 7.41
N ARG A 29 14.15 -3.25 7.07
CA ARG A 29 15.56 -3.66 6.86
C ARG A 29 16.12 -4.38 8.07
N THR A 30 15.81 -3.88 9.27
CA THR A 30 16.28 -4.45 10.53
C THR A 30 15.80 -5.89 10.76
N LEU A 31 14.63 -6.26 10.23
CA LEU A 31 14.14 -7.64 10.25
C LEU A 31 14.91 -8.49 9.24
N ILE A 32 15.05 -8.00 8.00
CA ILE A 32 15.75 -8.72 6.93
C ILE A 32 17.20 -9.04 7.33
N GLU A 33 17.92 -8.06 7.87
CA GLU A 33 19.32 -8.22 8.27
C GLU A 33 19.49 -9.15 9.47
N HIS A 34 18.60 -9.07 10.47
CA HIS A 34 18.64 -9.95 11.63
C HIS A 34 18.42 -11.43 11.28
N GLU A 35 17.47 -11.71 10.37
CA GLU A 35 17.18 -13.07 9.93
C GLU A 35 18.20 -13.60 8.90
N GLY A 36 19.18 -12.78 8.49
CA GLY A 36 20.15 -13.14 7.45
C GLY A 36 19.51 -13.35 6.07
N TRP A 37 18.38 -12.69 5.80
CA TRP A 37 17.69 -12.75 4.51
C TRP A 37 18.40 -11.91 3.44
N PRO A 38 18.10 -12.15 2.13
CA PRO A 38 18.71 -11.35 1.06
C PRO A 38 18.43 -9.85 1.21
N THR A 39 19.44 -9.03 0.97
CA THR A 39 19.36 -7.56 1.13
C THR A 39 19.24 -6.80 -0.19
N GLN A 40 19.29 -7.51 -1.33
CA GLN A 40 18.88 -6.99 -2.63
C GLN A 40 17.37 -7.21 -2.79
N TRP A 41 16.62 -6.16 -3.16
CA TRP A 41 15.16 -6.17 -3.05
C TRP A 41 14.46 -7.23 -3.91
N ASP A 42 14.91 -7.43 -5.16
CA ASP A 42 14.33 -8.44 -6.05
C ASP A 42 14.58 -9.86 -5.54
N THR A 43 15.81 -10.14 -5.12
CA THR A 43 16.18 -11.43 -4.52
C THR A 43 15.42 -11.65 -3.21
N PHE A 44 15.23 -10.60 -2.42
CA PHE A 44 14.44 -10.64 -1.19
C PHE A 44 12.98 -10.97 -1.46
N VAL A 45 12.33 -10.30 -2.42
CA VAL A 45 10.94 -10.56 -2.79
C VAL A 45 10.75 -12.01 -3.22
N GLU A 46 11.62 -12.52 -4.08
CA GLU A 46 11.57 -13.91 -4.52
C GLU A 46 11.75 -14.89 -3.35
N PHE A 47 12.73 -14.64 -2.48
CA PHE A 47 12.95 -15.44 -1.28
C PHE A 47 11.73 -15.43 -0.36
N PHE A 48 11.20 -14.25 -0.04
CA PHE A 48 10.12 -14.04 0.92
C PHE A 48 8.83 -14.72 0.45
N CYS A 49 8.46 -14.56 -0.81
CA CYS A 49 7.24 -15.14 -1.37
C CYS A 49 7.33 -16.67 -1.55
N LYS A 50 8.54 -17.24 -1.65
CA LYS A 50 8.75 -18.71 -1.65
C LYS A 50 8.59 -19.34 -0.27
N GLN A 51 8.67 -18.57 0.82
CA GLN A 51 8.50 -19.12 2.17
C GLN A 51 7.05 -19.49 2.44
N SER A 52 6.84 -20.52 3.27
CA SER A 52 5.51 -20.83 3.77
C SER A 52 5.04 -19.74 4.74
N ARG A 53 3.73 -19.47 4.77
CA ARG A 53 3.16 -18.52 5.74
C ARG A 53 3.39 -18.98 7.18
N GLU A 54 3.45 -20.28 7.43
CA GLU A 54 3.76 -20.83 8.75
C GLU A 54 5.19 -20.48 9.19
N HIS A 55 6.18 -20.69 8.31
CA HIS A 55 7.57 -20.34 8.59
C HIS A 55 7.70 -18.85 8.90
N LEU A 56 7.20 -17.99 8.01
CA LEU A 56 7.24 -16.53 8.20
C LEU A 56 6.53 -16.09 9.49
N ARG A 57 5.36 -16.65 9.79
CA ARG A 57 4.62 -16.35 11.02
C ARG A 57 5.43 -16.72 12.26
N ASN A 58 6.08 -17.88 12.26
CA ASN A 58 6.90 -18.33 13.37
C ASN A 58 8.12 -17.41 13.56
N THR A 59 8.77 -17.00 12.46
CA THR A 59 9.85 -16.01 12.49
C THR A 59 9.39 -14.68 13.06
N PHE A 60 8.27 -14.13 12.58
CA PHE A 60 7.76 -12.86 13.10
C PHE A 60 7.35 -12.94 14.57
N ARG A 61 6.80 -14.07 15.01
CA ARG A 61 6.49 -14.33 16.42
C ARG A 61 7.76 -14.36 17.26
N GLN A 62 8.77 -15.13 16.85
CA GLN A 62 10.07 -15.20 17.53
C GLN A 62 10.73 -13.81 17.61
N TRP A 63 10.65 -13.03 16.53
CA TRP A 63 11.06 -11.63 16.54
C TRP A 63 10.34 -10.90 17.67
N CYS A 64 9.00 -10.86 17.66
CA CYS A 64 8.22 -10.10 18.64
C CYS A 64 8.43 -10.56 20.09
N ASP A 65 8.61 -11.86 20.33
CA ASP A 65 8.75 -12.44 21.66
C ASP A 65 10.08 -12.07 22.33
N SER A 66 11.13 -11.83 21.55
CA SER A 66 12.44 -11.45 22.09
C SER A 66 12.62 -9.93 22.27
N ARG A 67 11.57 -9.11 22.09
CA ARG A 67 11.63 -7.65 22.23
C ARG A 67 10.78 -7.14 23.40
N PRO A 68 11.18 -6.01 24.03
CA PRO A 68 10.41 -5.39 25.10
C PRO A 68 8.97 -5.05 24.68
N ALA A 69 8.08 -5.01 25.67
CA ALA A 69 6.72 -4.52 25.47
C ALA A 69 6.74 -3.08 24.90
N GLY A 70 5.83 -2.79 23.97
CA GLY A 70 5.75 -1.49 23.29
C GLY A 70 6.66 -1.32 22.07
N ASN A 71 7.69 -2.15 21.89
CA ASN A 71 8.59 -2.10 20.71
C ASN A 71 8.78 -3.48 20.07
N LYS A 72 7.70 -4.26 19.98
CA LYS A 72 7.73 -5.65 19.53
C LYS A 72 7.91 -5.83 18.03
N PHE A 73 7.46 -4.88 17.22
CA PHE A 73 7.53 -4.97 15.76
C PHE A 73 8.74 -4.22 15.22
N ALA A 74 9.34 -4.76 14.15
CA ALA A 74 10.20 -3.99 13.26
C ALA A 74 9.35 -3.05 12.40
N TRP A 75 9.91 -1.91 12.03
CA TRP A 75 9.19 -0.84 11.35
C TRP A 75 10.06 -0.26 10.24
N ARG A 76 9.46 -0.04 9.07
CA ARG A 76 10.07 0.81 8.05
C ARG A 76 9.95 2.28 8.43
N LYS A 77 10.84 3.13 7.91
CA LYS A 77 10.74 4.58 8.13
C LYS A 77 9.39 5.14 7.66
N THR A 78 8.93 4.71 6.49
CA THR A 78 7.65 5.15 5.90
C THR A 78 6.42 4.69 6.71
N ASP A 79 6.50 3.53 7.36
CA ASP A 79 5.38 3.01 8.16
C ASP A 79 5.11 3.93 9.37
N LYS A 80 6.18 4.34 10.06
CA LYS A 80 6.10 5.28 11.19
C LYS A 80 5.55 6.64 10.77
N LEU A 81 5.99 7.18 9.63
CA LEU A 81 5.57 8.50 9.16
C LEU A 81 4.11 8.53 8.69
N SER A 82 3.64 7.43 8.10
CA SER A 82 2.27 7.30 7.61
C SER A 82 1.27 6.89 8.71
N GLY A 83 1.77 6.30 9.79
CA GLY A 83 0.94 5.62 10.78
C GLY A 83 0.25 4.38 10.20
N SER A 84 0.90 3.70 9.25
CA SER A 84 0.44 2.39 8.75
C SER A 84 0.74 1.29 9.76
N SER A 85 0.26 0.07 9.48
CA SER A 85 0.75 -1.10 10.19
C SER A 85 2.18 -1.45 9.73
N PRO A 86 3.06 -1.95 10.62
CA PRO A 86 4.38 -2.40 10.20
C PRO A 86 4.23 -3.54 9.19
N ALA A 87 5.01 -3.52 8.11
CA ALA A 87 4.90 -4.49 7.01
C ALA A 87 5.02 -5.96 7.45
N MET A 88 5.69 -6.24 8.59
CA MET A 88 5.84 -7.59 9.12
C MET A 88 4.58 -8.12 9.83
N ARG A 89 3.56 -7.27 10.07
CA ARG A 89 2.36 -7.66 10.82
C ARG A 89 1.57 -8.73 10.08
N TRP A 90 1.32 -9.84 10.76
CA TRP A 90 0.59 -11.00 10.22
C TRP A 90 -0.84 -11.15 10.75
N THR A 91 -1.26 -10.28 11.67
CA THR A 91 -2.62 -10.27 12.25
C THR A 91 -3.21 -8.86 12.28
N ASN A 92 -4.43 -8.73 11.79
CA ASN A 92 -5.35 -7.58 11.94
C ASN A 92 -4.68 -6.18 11.99
N PRO A 93 -4.32 -5.60 10.82
CA PRO A 93 -4.39 -6.17 9.47
C PRO A 93 -3.18 -7.07 9.13
N PRO A 94 -3.38 -8.15 8.36
CA PRO A 94 -2.31 -9.10 8.00
C PRO A 94 -1.51 -8.63 6.77
N VAL A 95 -0.90 -7.45 6.84
CA VAL A 95 -0.22 -6.81 5.69
C VAL A 95 0.97 -7.62 5.15
N ALA A 96 1.62 -8.45 5.99
CA ALA A 96 2.64 -9.39 5.53
C ALA A 96 2.08 -10.41 4.51
N TRP A 97 0.82 -10.83 4.67
CA TRP A 97 0.15 -11.75 3.73
C TRP A 97 -0.32 -11.06 2.46
N MET A 98 -0.61 -9.76 2.53
CA MET A 98 -0.92 -8.95 1.35
C MET A 98 0.33 -8.81 0.47
N MET A 99 1.48 -8.51 1.07
CA MET A 99 2.77 -8.55 0.37
C MET A 99 3.05 -9.95 -0.19
N HIS A 100 3.01 -11.00 0.65
CA HIS A 100 3.28 -12.39 0.25
C HIS A 100 2.44 -12.82 -0.96
N ALA A 101 1.16 -12.45 -1.01
CA ALA A 101 0.25 -12.80 -2.09
C ALA A 101 0.40 -11.92 -3.35
N GLY A 102 0.78 -10.65 -3.21
CA GLY A 102 0.72 -9.65 -4.27
C GLY A 102 2.05 -9.32 -4.94
N ILE A 103 3.12 -9.10 -4.16
CA ILE A 103 4.32 -8.42 -4.68
C ILE A 103 5.06 -9.26 -5.75
N GLN A 104 5.12 -10.58 -5.58
CA GLN A 104 5.75 -11.46 -6.58
C GLN A 104 4.97 -11.48 -7.90
N ARG A 105 3.63 -11.42 -7.86
CA ARG A 105 2.79 -11.35 -9.07
C ARG A 105 3.07 -10.08 -9.85
N MET A 106 3.17 -8.96 -9.13
CA MET A 106 3.52 -7.66 -9.69
C MET A 106 4.94 -7.66 -10.29
N LEU A 107 5.90 -8.30 -9.61
CA LEU A 107 7.27 -8.45 -10.12
C LEU A 107 7.30 -9.27 -11.42
N HIS A 108 6.62 -10.42 -11.45
CA HIS A 108 6.53 -11.28 -12.63
C HIS A 108 5.78 -10.63 -13.80
N ALA A 109 4.82 -9.75 -13.53
CA ALA A 109 4.15 -8.94 -14.55
C ALA A 109 5.03 -7.84 -15.16
N GLY A 110 6.27 -7.69 -14.68
CA GLY A 110 7.25 -6.74 -15.19
C GLY A 110 6.91 -5.29 -14.86
N LEU A 111 6.25 -5.04 -13.73
CA LEU A 111 6.00 -3.67 -13.28
C LEU A 111 7.31 -2.97 -12.88
N ALA A 112 7.32 -1.64 -13.01
CA ALA A 112 8.36 -0.79 -12.47
C ALA A 112 8.03 -0.37 -11.03
N PHE A 113 9.03 -0.40 -10.14
CA PHE A 113 8.88 -0.07 -8.72
C PHE A 113 9.83 1.07 -8.34
N PRO A 114 9.45 2.35 -8.56
CA PRO A 114 10.36 3.49 -8.38
C PRO A 114 11.06 3.56 -7.01
N ALA A 115 10.40 3.09 -5.95
CA ALA A 115 10.94 3.10 -4.58
C ALA A 115 11.94 1.97 -4.28
N HIS A 116 12.12 1.01 -5.19
CA HIS A 116 12.96 -0.18 -4.98
C HIS A 116 13.93 -0.41 -6.13
N ARG A 117 13.41 -0.36 -7.35
CA ARG A 117 14.17 -0.57 -8.58
C ARG A 117 13.64 0.38 -9.64
N TYR A 118 14.32 1.51 -9.81
CA TYR A 118 14.04 2.37 -10.94
C TYR A 118 14.52 1.70 -12.24
N PRO A 119 13.67 1.56 -13.27
CA PRO A 119 14.08 0.94 -14.52
C PRO A 119 15.23 1.72 -15.16
N HIS A 120 16.29 1.03 -15.59
CA HIS A 120 17.50 1.67 -16.14
C HIS A 120 17.26 2.48 -17.42
N LYS A 121 16.14 2.27 -18.13
CA LYS A 121 15.75 3.06 -19.31
C LYS A 121 14.26 3.41 -19.27
N ARG A 122 13.95 4.71 -19.46
CA ARG A 122 12.58 5.27 -19.45
C ARG A 122 11.66 4.68 -20.52
N THR A 123 12.20 4.24 -21.65
CA THR A 123 11.45 3.67 -22.78
C THR A 123 10.77 2.33 -22.48
N HIS A 124 11.11 1.68 -21.36
CA HIS A 124 10.50 0.42 -20.90
C HIS A 124 9.45 0.60 -19.79
N ILE A 125 9.23 1.83 -19.33
CA ILE A 125 8.33 2.09 -18.21
C ILE A 125 6.90 2.23 -18.73
N LYS A 126 6.24 1.10 -18.97
CA LYS A 126 4.82 1.09 -19.36
C LYS A 126 3.89 1.03 -18.16
N ARG A 127 4.27 0.30 -17.11
CA ARG A 127 3.40 0.07 -15.94
C ARG A 127 4.17 0.32 -14.66
N ILE A 128 3.76 1.32 -13.90
CA ILE A 128 4.41 1.75 -12.66
C ILE A 128 3.54 1.36 -11.47
N ALA A 129 4.14 0.69 -10.49
CA ALA A 129 3.53 0.43 -9.20
C ALA A 129 4.14 1.32 -8.11
N LEU A 130 3.26 1.99 -7.38
CA LEU A 130 3.59 2.74 -6.18
C LEU A 130 2.90 2.08 -4.99
N GLU A 131 3.64 1.91 -3.89
CA GLU A 131 3.04 1.50 -2.63
C GLU A 131 2.13 2.63 -2.16
N ALA A 132 0.87 2.31 -1.89
CA ALA A 132 -0.14 3.26 -1.43
C ALA A 132 -0.66 2.83 -0.07
N TYR A 133 -1.26 3.77 0.66
CA TYR A 133 -1.91 3.46 1.92
C TYR A 133 -3.09 4.43 2.09
N PRO A 134 -4.32 3.99 1.81
CA PRO A 134 -5.48 4.87 1.72
C PRO A 134 -5.77 5.55 3.06
N GLY A 135 -5.50 4.84 4.17
CA GLY A 135 -5.66 5.35 5.53
C GLY A 135 -4.84 6.61 5.83
N PHE A 136 -3.69 6.81 5.18
CA PHE A 136 -2.89 8.03 5.37
C PHE A 136 -3.64 9.29 4.91
N THR A 137 -4.28 9.23 3.75
CA THR A 137 -5.03 10.36 3.19
C THR A 137 -6.39 10.50 3.87
N ALA A 138 -7.12 9.40 4.08
CA ALA A 138 -8.42 9.42 4.76
C ALA A 138 -8.34 10.09 6.15
N ARG A 139 -7.27 9.81 6.91
CA ARG A 139 -7.06 10.39 8.25
C ARG A 139 -6.79 11.89 8.29
N LYS A 140 -6.49 12.51 7.15
CA LYS A 140 -6.44 13.98 7.05
C LYS A 140 -7.84 14.60 7.06
N ILE A 141 -8.88 13.84 6.71
CA ILE A 141 -10.27 14.28 6.65
C ILE A 141 -11.02 13.90 7.93
N THR A 142 -10.93 12.63 8.33
CA THR A 142 -11.64 12.12 9.51
C THR A 142 -10.83 11.05 10.23
N ARG A 143 -10.94 11.01 11.57
CA ARG A 143 -10.34 9.96 12.40
C ARG A 143 -11.31 8.80 12.66
N ASP A 144 -12.57 8.96 12.30
CA ASP A 144 -13.59 7.92 12.47
C ASP A 144 -13.43 6.80 11.43
N SER A 145 -13.86 5.60 11.80
CA SER A 145 -13.80 4.46 10.88
C SER A 145 -14.85 4.60 9.77
N TYR A 146 -14.43 4.59 8.51
CA TYR A 146 -15.33 4.67 7.35
C TYR A 146 -15.67 3.31 6.72
N LYS A 147 -14.99 2.23 7.12
CA LYS A 147 -15.17 0.89 6.53
C LYS A 147 -15.16 -0.24 7.55
N SER A 148 -15.80 -1.37 7.21
CA SER A 148 -15.64 -2.63 7.94
C SER A 148 -16.15 -3.85 7.17
N ASP A 149 -15.41 -4.95 7.31
CA ASP A 149 -15.81 -6.25 6.78
C ASP A 149 -16.95 -6.90 7.55
N SER A 150 -17.19 -6.49 8.81
CA SER A 150 -18.23 -7.07 9.64
C SER A 150 -19.58 -6.42 9.32
N PRO A 151 -20.59 -7.18 8.83
CA PRO A 151 -21.89 -6.63 8.47
C PRO A 151 -22.55 -5.86 9.62
N ALA A 152 -22.42 -6.35 10.85
CA ALA A 152 -22.97 -5.71 12.05
C ALA A 152 -22.41 -4.31 12.32
N LYS A 153 -21.26 -3.96 11.73
CA LYS A 153 -20.63 -2.66 11.88
C LYS A 153 -20.73 -1.81 10.60
N GLN A 154 -21.50 -2.21 9.60
CA GLN A 154 -21.74 -1.43 8.39
C GLN A 154 -22.86 -0.41 8.64
N THR A 155 -22.53 0.62 9.43
CA THR A 155 -23.51 1.59 9.95
C THR A 155 -23.64 2.84 9.08
N ARG A 156 -24.71 3.63 9.33
CA ARG A 156 -24.93 4.93 8.67
C ARG A 156 -23.83 5.93 8.98
N GLU A 157 -23.26 5.90 10.18
CA GLU A 157 -22.15 6.76 10.57
C GLU A 157 -20.94 6.48 9.69
N ARG A 158 -20.62 5.21 9.40
CA ARG A 158 -19.52 4.87 8.49
C ARG A 158 -19.79 5.27 7.05
N GLN A 159 -21.04 5.16 6.60
CA GLN A 159 -21.45 5.68 5.30
C GLN A 159 -21.23 7.19 5.22
N TYR A 160 -21.64 7.94 6.25
CA TYR A 160 -21.38 9.37 6.34
C TYR A 160 -19.89 9.70 6.31
N GLN A 161 -19.03 8.92 6.99
CA GLN A 161 -17.57 9.11 6.87
C GLN A 161 -17.06 8.87 5.44
N ARG A 162 -17.61 7.91 4.68
CA ARG A 162 -17.26 7.72 3.26
C ARG A 162 -17.69 8.90 2.40
N GLU A 163 -18.88 9.45 2.66
CA GLU A 163 -19.38 10.67 2.00
C GLU A 163 -18.45 11.85 2.24
N LEU A 164 -18.10 12.11 3.52
CA LEU A 164 -17.16 13.17 3.90
C LEU A 164 -15.79 13.04 3.21
N ILE A 165 -15.22 11.83 3.20
CA ILE A 165 -13.93 11.60 2.52
C ILE A 165 -14.08 11.88 1.02
N LEU A 166 -15.12 11.36 0.37
CA LEU A 166 -15.30 11.51 -1.07
C LEU A 166 -15.55 12.98 -1.48
N ASP A 167 -16.31 13.73 -0.69
CA ASP A 167 -16.53 15.16 -0.87
C ASP A 167 -15.23 15.94 -0.74
N ALA A 168 -14.43 15.68 0.30
CA ALA A 168 -13.13 16.32 0.48
C ALA A 168 -12.14 16.00 -0.66
N LEU A 169 -12.12 14.77 -1.15
CA LEU A 169 -11.31 14.39 -2.32
C LEU A 169 -11.75 15.15 -3.59
N SER A 170 -13.04 15.38 -3.75
CA SER A 170 -13.60 16.09 -4.91
C SER A 170 -13.35 17.59 -4.84
N ALA A 171 -13.40 18.16 -3.63
CA ALA A 171 -13.07 19.56 -3.36
C ALA A 171 -11.56 19.85 -3.37
N GLY A 172 -10.70 18.83 -3.52
CA GLY A 172 -9.24 19.00 -3.48
C GLY A 172 -8.68 19.30 -2.08
N GLN A 173 -9.42 18.95 -1.02
CA GLN A 173 -9.09 19.26 0.38
C GLN A 173 -8.33 18.13 1.09
N ALA A 174 -7.93 17.09 0.38
CA ALA A 174 -7.22 15.93 0.93
C ALA A 174 -5.69 16.09 1.04
N GLY A 175 -5.17 17.29 0.76
CA GLY A 175 -3.72 17.54 0.78
C GLY A 175 -2.96 16.76 -0.30
N LEU A 176 -3.60 16.57 -1.46
CA LEU A 176 -3.02 16.02 -2.69
C LEU A 176 -3.07 17.10 -3.78
N THR A 177 -2.19 17.01 -4.76
CA THR A 177 -2.13 17.98 -5.89
C THR A 177 -3.17 17.72 -6.98
N ILE A 178 -3.93 16.63 -6.86
CA ILE A 178 -5.02 16.26 -7.77
C ILE A 178 -6.29 15.99 -6.96
N ARG A 179 -7.44 16.13 -7.61
CA ARG A 179 -8.77 15.92 -7.03
C ARG A 179 -9.47 14.74 -7.69
N PHE A 180 -10.45 14.20 -6.99
CA PHE A 180 -11.35 13.18 -7.54
C PHE A 180 -12.46 13.80 -8.37
N GLU A 181 -12.79 13.18 -9.50
CA GLU A 181 -13.97 13.52 -10.28
C GLU A 181 -14.63 12.23 -10.79
N ALA A 182 -15.93 12.12 -10.61
CA ALA A 182 -16.74 11.03 -11.12
C ALA A 182 -18.21 11.44 -11.20
N ASP A 183 -18.95 10.78 -12.08
CA ASP A 183 -20.38 10.98 -12.19
C ASP A 183 -21.14 10.57 -10.92
N ARG A 184 -22.43 10.94 -10.86
CA ARG A 184 -23.29 10.65 -9.72
C ARG A 184 -23.46 9.15 -9.45
N GLN A 185 -23.41 8.30 -10.48
CA GLN A 185 -23.59 6.87 -10.34
C GLN A 185 -22.38 6.25 -9.62
N TRP A 186 -21.16 6.62 -10.03
CA TRP A 186 -19.93 6.18 -9.37
C TRP A 186 -19.84 6.68 -7.94
N ARG A 187 -20.17 7.95 -7.68
CA ARG A 187 -20.19 8.47 -6.31
C ARG A 187 -21.10 7.65 -5.40
N LYS A 188 -22.33 7.35 -5.84
CA LYS A 188 -23.25 6.48 -5.09
C LYS A 188 -22.69 5.09 -4.84
N ARG A 189 -22.05 4.48 -5.83
CA ARG A 189 -21.43 3.14 -5.70
C ARG A 189 -20.30 3.13 -4.68
N ILE A 190 -19.42 4.13 -4.71
CA ILE A 190 -18.30 4.27 -3.77
C ILE A 190 -18.82 4.44 -2.34
N ILE A 191 -19.85 5.27 -2.14
CA ILE A 191 -20.46 5.51 -0.82
C ILE A 191 -21.20 4.26 -0.29
N ALA A 192 -21.91 3.55 -1.17
CA ALA A 192 -22.69 2.36 -0.81
C ALA A 192 -21.81 1.16 -0.44
N ASP A 193 -20.56 1.10 -0.90
CA ASP A 193 -19.63 0.04 -0.55
C ASP A 193 -19.15 0.17 0.91
N ALA A 194 -19.77 -0.63 1.78
CA ALA A 194 -19.50 -0.62 3.21
C ALA A 194 -18.16 -1.24 3.62
N ARG A 195 -17.54 -2.06 2.74
CA ARG A 195 -16.18 -2.56 2.92
C ARG A 195 -15.15 -1.48 2.57
N GLY A 196 -15.55 -0.47 1.80
CA GLY A 196 -14.73 0.68 1.46
C GLY A 196 -13.69 0.38 0.37
N ASP A 197 -13.76 -0.78 -0.27
CA ASP A 197 -12.82 -1.23 -1.31
C ASP A 197 -12.74 -0.23 -2.47
N PHE A 198 -13.89 0.29 -2.92
CA PHE A 198 -13.90 1.33 -3.95
C PHE A 198 -13.30 2.65 -3.49
N LEU A 199 -13.56 3.06 -2.25
CA LEU A 199 -13.00 4.31 -1.70
C LEU A 199 -11.48 4.18 -1.50
N ASP A 200 -11.01 3.02 -1.02
CA ASP A 200 -9.59 2.70 -0.92
C ASP A 200 -8.90 2.76 -2.28
N ALA A 201 -9.51 2.19 -3.32
CA ALA A 201 -8.98 2.23 -4.68
C ALA A 201 -8.88 3.66 -5.22
N VAL A 202 -9.89 4.52 -4.96
CA VAL A 202 -9.84 5.95 -5.30
C VAL A 202 -8.70 6.64 -4.57
N LEU A 203 -8.58 6.44 -3.25
CA LEU A 203 -7.52 7.04 -2.44
C LEU A 203 -6.13 6.61 -2.93
N CYS A 204 -5.92 5.32 -3.20
CA CYS A 204 -4.66 4.80 -3.71
C CYS A 204 -4.31 5.36 -5.09
N SER A 205 -5.32 5.47 -5.97
CA SER A 205 -5.15 6.05 -7.31
C SER A 205 -4.74 7.53 -7.24
N LEU A 206 -5.37 8.30 -6.35
CA LEU A 206 -5.03 9.71 -6.15
C LEU A 206 -3.66 9.90 -5.49
N GLN A 207 -3.26 9.02 -4.56
CA GLN A 207 -1.92 9.02 -3.99
C GLN A 207 -0.86 8.76 -5.06
N ALA A 208 -1.12 7.80 -5.96
CA ALA A 208 -0.23 7.49 -7.06
C ALA A 208 -0.14 8.66 -8.05
N GLY A 209 -1.28 9.23 -8.46
CA GLY A 209 -1.30 10.40 -9.35
C GLY A 209 -0.64 11.63 -8.75
N HIS A 210 -0.83 11.88 -7.45
CA HIS A 210 -0.12 12.94 -6.73
C HIS A 210 1.40 12.74 -6.78
N ALA A 211 1.87 11.52 -6.47
CA ALA A 211 3.29 11.18 -6.53
C ALA A 211 3.84 11.35 -7.95
N ALA A 212 3.12 10.93 -8.99
CA ALA A 212 3.55 11.08 -10.39
C ALA A 212 3.81 12.53 -10.82
N LEU A 213 3.14 13.50 -10.19
CA LEU A 213 3.37 14.93 -10.44
C LEU A 213 4.53 15.51 -9.62
N GLN A 214 5.05 14.78 -8.64
CA GLN A 214 6.21 15.20 -7.87
C GLN A 214 7.51 14.84 -8.60
N ARG A 215 8.56 15.65 -8.39
CA ARG A 215 9.91 15.29 -8.81
C ARG A 215 10.30 13.96 -8.15
N ASN A 216 10.78 13.01 -8.96
CA ASN A 216 11.19 11.67 -8.51
C ASN A 216 10.11 10.96 -7.67
N PHE A 217 8.83 11.09 -8.05
CA PHE A 217 7.70 10.52 -7.31
C PHE A 217 7.53 11.01 -5.86
N GLY A 218 8.24 12.08 -5.46
CA GLY A 218 8.27 12.54 -4.07
C GLY A 218 9.11 11.66 -3.15
N LEU A 219 9.93 10.76 -3.71
CA LEU A 219 10.79 9.85 -2.94
C LEU A 219 11.92 10.60 -2.23
N PRO A 220 12.30 10.17 -1.00
CA PRO A 220 13.42 10.77 -0.26
C PRO A 220 14.75 10.58 -0.99
N ARG A 221 15.68 11.52 -0.81
CA ARG A 221 17.05 11.39 -1.35
C ARG A 221 17.82 10.23 -0.70
N THR A 222 17.57 10.00 0.58
CA THR A 222 18.14 8.89 1.38
C THR A 222 17.15 7.72 1.44
N LEU A 223 16.56 7.37 0.30
CA LEU A 223 15.64 6.25 0.17
C LEU A 223 16.37 4.94 0.45
N ASP A 224 15.84 4.17 1.40
CA ASP A 224 16.19 2.78 1.54
C ASP A 224 15.41 1.95 0.51
N THR A 225 16.08 1.50 -0.53
CA THR A 225 15.46 0.74 -1.63
C THR A 225 15.05 -0.67 -1.23
N LEU A 226 15.42 -1.15 -0.05
CA LEU A 226 14.94 -2.43 0.48
C LEU A 226 13.60 -2.26 1.19
N GLU A 227 13.43 -1.17 1.96
CA GLU A 227 12.18 -0.86 2.65
C GLU A 227 11.12 -0.25 1.73
N GLY A 228 11.53 0.63 0.82
CA GLY A 228 10.64 1.39 -0.06
C GLY A 228 10.03 2.63 0.60
N TRP A 229 8.97 3.15 -0.02
CA TRP A 229 8.28 4.35 0.45
C TRP A 229 6.80 4.34 0.04
N ILE A 230 5.92 4.74 0.95
CA ILE A 230 4.48 4.88 0.69
C ILE A 230 4.26 6.21 -0.04
N ALA A 231 3.57 6.18 -1.18
CA ALA A 231 3.22 7.35 -1.97
C ALA A 231 2.45 8.38 -1.12
N SER A 232 2.66 9.67 -1.43
CA SER A 232 2.11 10.85 -0.72
C SER A 232 2.61 11.10 0.70
N VAL A 233 3.39 10.19 1.30
CA VAL A 233 3.99 10.41 2.62
C VAL A 233 5.16 11.39 2.47
N PRO A 234 5.14 12.54 3.16
CA PRO A 234 6.15 13.56 2.98
C PRO A 234 7.52 13.10 3.49
N VAL A 235 8.56 13.52 2.77
CA VAL A 235 9.94 13.43 3.22
C VAL A 235 10.13 14.48 4.31
N ARG A 236 10.54 14.06 5.51
CA ARG A 236 11.00 14.96 6.57
C ARG A 236 12.52 15.11 6.50
#